data_AF-A0A6P5QT57-F1
#
_entry.id   AF-A0A6P5QT57-F1
#
_cell.length_a   1.000
_cell.length_b   1.000
_cell.length_c   1.000
_cell.angle_alpha   90.00
_cell.angle_beta   90.00
_cell.angle_gamma   90.00
#
_symmetry.space_group_name_H-M   'P 1'
#
loop_
_entity.id
_entity.type
_entity.pdbx_description
1 polymer ?
#
loop_
_entity_poly.entity_id
_entity_poly.type
_entity_poly.pdbx_seq_one_letter_code
_entity_poly.pdbx_strand_id
1 'polypeptide(L)'
;MADTIFSSGNDQWVCPNDRQLALRAKLQTGWSVHTYQTEKQRRSQCLSPGELEIILQVIQRAERLDILEQQRIGRLVERLETMQRNVMGNGLSQCLLCGEMLGFLGSSSVFCKDCRKLWSRWLEHFLESLLILNRDLICSL
;
A
#
# COMPACT_ATOMS: atom_id res chain seq x y z
N MET A 1 26.05 -10.73 -4.63
CA MET A 1 25.88 -12.11 -4.09
C MET A 1 24.41 -12.50 -4.15
N ALA A 2 23.85 -12.69 -5.35
CA ALA A 2 22.55 -13.34 -5.53
C ALA A 2 22.49 -14.03 -6.91
N ASP A 3 23.61 -14.59 -7.35
CA ASP A 3 23.71 -15.39 -8.56
C ASP A 3 24.15 -16.77 -8.13
N THR A 4 23.21 -17.73 -8.15
CA THR A 4 23.38 -19.20 -8.31
C THR A 4 22.29 -19.99 -7.58
N ILE A 5 21.00 -19.82 -7.92
CA ILE A 5 19.98 -20.89 -7.75
C ILE A 5 18.97 -20.82 -8.91
N PHE A 6 19.46 -20.79 -10.16
CA PHE A 6 18.62 -21.20 -11.29
C PHE A 6 18.89 -22.68 -11.52
N SER A 7 18.21 -23.52 -10.75
CA SER A 7 18.13 -24.94 -11.03
C SER A 7 17.45 -25.11 -12.39
N SER A 8 18.19 -25.63 -13.37
CA SER A 8 17.67 -26.06 -14.66
C SER A 8 16.78 -27.28 -14.48
N GLY A 9 15.59 -27.08 -13.94
CA GLY A 9 14.53 -28.08 -13.85
C GLY A 9 13.38 -27.65 -14.75
N ASN A 10 12.85 -28.59 -15.54
CA ASN A 10 11.70 -28.39 -16.42
C ASN A 10 10.39 -28.00 -15.68
N ASP A 11 10.45 -27.74 -14.37
CA ASP A 11 9.31 -27.59 -13.47
C ASP A 11 9.26 -26.26 -12.71
N GLN A 12 9.77 -25.18 -13.29
CA GLN A 12 9.76 -23.87 -12.65
C GLN A 12 8.42 -23.13 -12.86
N TRP A 13 7.75 -22.81 -11.75
CA TRP A 13 6.62 -21.88 -11.76
C TRP A 13 7.11 -20.45 -11.97
N VAL A 14 6.60 -19.80 -13.02
CA VAL A 14 6.92 -18.40 -13.33
C VAL A 14 5.65 -17.57 -13.21
N CYS A 15 5.69 -16.52 -12.39
CA CYS A 15 4.60 -15.54 -12.29
C CYS A 15 4.59 -14.67 -13.55
N PRO A 16 3.50 -14.68 -14.34
CA PRO A 16 3.43 -13.87 -15.54
C PRO A 16 3.20 -12.39 -15.21
N ASN A 17 3.53 -11.51 -16.16
CA ASN A 17 3.28 -10.08 -15.98
C ASN A 17 1.77 -9.76 -15.98
N ASP A 18 1.39 -8.61 -15.40
CA ASP A 18 -0.01 -8.19 -15.20
C ASP A 18 -0.84 -8.17 -16.50
N ARG A 19 -0.24 -7.76 -17.63
CA ARG A 19 -0.93 -7.74 -18.93
C ARG A 19 -1.27 -9.16 -19.37
N GLN A 20 -0.36 -10.09 -19.15
CA GLN A 20 -0.60 -11.50 -19.46
C GLN A 20 -1.58 -12.14 -18.46
N LEU A 21 -1.55 -11.78 -17.17
CA LEU A 21 -2.53 -12.23 -16.18
C LEU A 21 -3.95 -11.79 -16.57
N ALA A 22 -4.13 -10.51 -16.91
CA ALA A 22 -5.42 -9.98 -17.34
C ALA A 22 -5.94 -10.65 -18.63
N LEU A 23 -5.06 -10.88 -19.61
CA LEU A 23 -5.41 -11.60 -20.84
C LEU A 23 -5.83 -13.05 -20.53
N ARG A 24 -5.09 -13.73 -19.65
CA ARG A 24 -5.40 -15.12 -19.28
C ARG A 24 -6.70 -15.27 -18.53
N ALA A 25 -7.03 -14.32 -17.66
CA ALA A 25 -8.34 -14.26 -16.99
C ALA A 25 -9.48 -14.12 -18.01
N LYS A 26 -9.32 -13.25 -19.02
CA LYS A 26 -10.30 -13.10 -20.11
C LYS A 26 -10.46 -14.36 -20.96
N LEU A 27 -9.35 -15.06 -21.22
CA LEU A 27 -9.35 -16.31 -21.98
C LEU A 27 -9.70 -17.54 -21.13
N GLN A 28 -9.90 -17.38 -19.82
CA GLN A 28 -10.14 -18.47 -18.86
C GLN A 28 -9.03 -19.55 -18.86
N THR A 29 -7.77 -19.13 -19.04
CA THR A 29 -6.61 -20.03 -19.17
C THR A 29 -5.81 -20.21 -17.87
N GLY A 30 -6.33 -19.70 -16.75
CA GLY A 30 -5.72 -19.82 -15.40
C GLY A 30 -4.68 -18.74 -15.07
N TRP A 31 -4.16 -18.75 -13.84
CA TRP A 31 -3.29 -17.70 -13.31
C TRP A 31 -1.79 -18.00 -13.44
N SER A 32 -1.39 -19.25 -13.29
CA SER A 32 0.01 -19.69 -13.32
C SER A 32 0.24 -20.76 -14.39
N VAL A 33 1.43 -20.79 -15.00
CA VAL A 33 1.78 -21.73 -16.07
C VAL A 33 3.09 -22.43 -15.71
N HIS A 34 3.05 -23.77 -15.77
CA HIS A 34 4.24 -24.59 -15.92
C HIS A 34 4.62 -24.61 -17.40
N THR A 35 5.89 -24.36 -17.71
CA THR A 35 6.39 -24.11 -19.09
C THR A 35 6.14 -25.25 -20.10
N TYR A 36 5.66 -26.43 -19.67
CA TYR A 36 5.51 -27.63 -20.50
C TYR A 36 4.17 -28.38 -20.38
N GLN A 37 3.18 -27.91 -19.62
CA GLN A 37 1.89 -28.62 -19.50
C GLN A 37 0.83 -28.13 -20.49
N THR A 38 0.29 -29.07 -21.28
CA THR A 38 -0.79 -28.82 -22.25
C THR A 38 -2.12 -28.48 -21.56
N GLU A 39 -2.94 -27.66 -22.22
CA GLU A 39 -4.24 -27.18 -21.70
C GLU A 39 -5.22 -28.31 -21.37
N LYS A 40 -5.05 -29.48 -22.02
CA LYS A 40 -5.84 -30.70 -21.78
C LYS A 40 -5.58 -31.33 -20.41
N GLN A 41 -4.32 -31.34 -19.95
CA GLN A 41 -3.95 -31.84 -18.62
C GLN A 41 -4.47 -30.94 -17.48
N ARG A 42 -4.62 -29.64 -17.74
CA ARG A 42 -5.15 -28.67 -16.75
C ARG A 42 -6.65 -28.83 -16.52
N ARG A 43 -7.43 -29.06 -17.59
CA ARG A 43 -8.89 -29.27 -17.48
C ARG A 43 -9.25 -30.56 -16.74
N SER A 44 -8.32 -31.50 -16.61
CA SER A 44 -8.50 -32.76 -15.89
C SER A 44 -8.23 -32.67 -14.38
N GLN A 45 -7.67 -31.55 -13.90
CA GLN A 45 -7.40 -31.34 -12.47
C GLN A 45 -8.64 -30.76 -11.78
N CYS A 46 -9.66 -31.59 -11.60
CA CYS A 46 -10.74 -31.25 -10.68
C CYS A 46 -10.17 -31.24 -9.26
N LEU A 47 -10.36 -30.13 -8.54
CA LEU A 47 -10.01 -30.04 -7.14
C LEU A 47 -10.83 -31.07 -6.35
N SER A 48 -10.17 -31.84 -5.50
CA SER A 48 -10.88 -32.66 -4.54
C SER A 48 -11.68 -31.76 -3.57
N PRO A 49 -12.78 -32.25 -2.98
CA PRO A 49 -13.54 -31.48 -2.01
C PRO A 49 -12.69 -30.94 -0.84
N GLY A 50 -11.64 -31.66 -0.44
CA GLY A 50 -10.72 -31.23 0.62
C GLY A 50 -9.79 -30.09 0.20
N GLU A 51 -9.27 -30.12 -1.03
CA GLU A 51 -8.45 -29.02 -1.56
C GLU A 51 -9.26 -27.75 -1.76
N LEU A 52 -10.50 -27.89 -2.22
CA LEU A 52 -11.43 -26.78 -2.36
C LEU A 52 -11.70 -26.10 -1.01
N GLU A 53 -11.93 -26.88 0.04
CA GLU A 53 -12.14 -26.37 1.40
C GLU A 53 -10.94 -25.56 1.90
N ILE A 54 -9.72 -26.06 1.67
CA ILE A 54 -8.49 -25.32 2.04
C ILE A 54 -8.40 -23.98 1.30
N ILE A 55 -8.69 -23.98 -0.01
CA ILE A 55 -8.68 -22.75 -0.82
C ILE A 55 -9.71 -21.75 -0.30
N LEU A 56 -10.93 -22.21 0.00
CA LEU A 56 -11.99 -21.37 0.57
C LEU A 56 -11.56 -20.75 1.91
N GLN A 57 -10.90 -21.51 2.79
CA GLN A 57 -10.40 -21.00 4.06
C GLN A 57 -9.30 -19.93 3.88
N VAL A 58 -8.43 -20.08 2.87
CA VAL A 58 -7.43 -19.07 2.53
C VAL A 58 -8.11 -17.79 2.04
N ILE A 59 -9.09 -17.89 1.16
CA ILE A 59 -9.86 -16.75 0.65
C ILE A 59 -10.56 -16.02 1.79
N GLN A 60 -11.28 -16.74 2.65
CA GLN A 60 -11.97 -16.14 3.81
C GLN A 60 -11.01 -15.46 4.79
N ARG A 61 -9.78 -15.95 4.92
CA ARG A 61 -8.76 -15.27 5.73
C ARG A 61 -8.27 -14.00 5.04
N ALA A 62 -8.04 -14.03 3.74
CA ALA A 62 -7.64 -12.87 2.96
C ALA A 62 -8.72 -11.77 3.01
N GLU A 63 -9.98 -12.12 2.78
CA GLU A 63 -11.11 -11.17 2.84
C GLU A 63 -11.24 -10.52 4.23
N ARG A 64 -11.04 -11.29 5.30
CA ARG A 64 -11.02 -10.73 6.67
C ARG A 64 -9.87 -9.74 6.87
N LEU A 65 -8.68 -10.04 6.36
CA LEU A 65 -7.54 -9.14 6.43
C LEU A 65 -7.79 -7.86 5.62
N ASP A 66 -8.39 -7.97 4.44
CA ASP A 66 -8.74 -6.82 3.60
C ASP A 66 -9.72 -5.88 4.32
N ILE A 67 -10.74 -6.41 5.00
CA ILE A 67 -11.67 -5.57 5.78
C ILE A 67 -10.94 -4.81 6.89
N LEU A 68 -10.05 -5.48 7.62
CA LEU A 68 -9.28 -4.83 8.70
C LEU A 68 -8.33 -3.76 8.16
N GLU A 69 -7.71 -4.01 7.01
CA GLU A 69 -6.81 -3.07 6.37
C GLU A 69 -7.58 -1.86 5.81
N GLN A 70 -8.75 -2.07 5.21
CA GLN A 70 -9.64 -0.98 4.79
C GLN A 70 -10.04 -0.10 5.98
N GLN A 71 -10.33 -0.69 7.15
CA GLN A 71 -10.61 0.10 8.36
C GLN A 71 -9.37 0.86 8.86
N ARG A 72 -8.18 0.26 8.77
CA ARG A 72 -6.92 0.91 9.14
C ARG A 72 -6.64 2.12 8.25
N ILE A 73 -6.76 1.94 6.94
CA ILE A 73 -6.62 3.01 5.94
C ILE A 73 -7.69 4.08 6.17
N GLY A 74 -8.94 3.69 6.38
CA GLY A 74 -10.05 4.61 6.65
C GLY A 74 -9.78 5.54 7.83
N ARG A 75 -9.26 5.01 8.95
CA ARG A 75 -8.87 5.84 10.11
C ARG A 75 -7.73 6.82 9.79
N LEU A 76 -6.79 6.43 8.93
CA LEU A 76 -5.70 7.32 8.50
C LEU A 76 -6.22 8.44 7.60
N VAL A 77 -7.12 8.12 6.67
CA VAL A 77 -7.77 9.09 5.78
C VAL A 77 -8.61 10.08 6.59
N GLU A 78 -9.43 9.61 7.53
CA GLU A 78 -10.25 10.49 8.38
C GLU A 78 -9.40 11.46 9.21
N ARG A 79 -8.27 10.98 9.75
CA ARG A 79 -7.30 11.83 10.47
C ARG A 79 -6.70 12.89 9.56
N LEU A 80 -6.33 12.52 8.34
CA LEU A 80 -5.80 13.43 7.34
C LEU A 80 -6.83 14.52 6.98
N GLU A 81 -8.06 14.12 6.64
CA GLU A 81 -9.14 15.06 6.34
C GLU A 81 -9.45 15.99 7.52
N THR A 82 -9.36 15.49 8.75
CA THR A 82 -9.56 16.29 9.96
C THR A 82 -8.46 17.33 10.13
N MET A 83 -7.20 16.97 9.87
CA MET A 83 -6.12 17.96 9.86
C MET A 83 -6.33 19.00 8.75
N GLN A 84 -6.83 18.59 7.58
CA GLN A 84 -7.07 19.49 6.45
C GLN A 84 -8.14 20.53 6.77
N ARG A 85 -9.26 20.07 7.34
CA ARG A 85 -10.37 20.94 7.74
C ARG A 85 -9.97 21.91 8.84
N ASN A 86 -8.97 21.56 9.66
CA ASN A 86 -8.52 22.35 10.80
C ASN A 86 -7.22 23.12 10.52
N VAL A 87 -6.88 23.37 9.26
CA VAL A 87 -5.76 24.25 8.88
C VAL A 87 -6.04 25.67 9.37
N MET A 88 -5.09 26.27 10.10
CA MET A 88 -5.26 27.59 10.72
C MET A 88 -4.29 28.66 10.18
N GLY A 89 -3.12 28.28 9.67
CA GLY A 89 -2.09 29.23 9.23
C GLY A 89 -1.93 29.33 7.71
N ASN A 90 -1.12 30.29 7.28
CA ASN A 90 -0.86 30.54 5.85
C ASN A 90 0.27 29.69 5.25
N GLY A 91 1.07 29.01 6.07
CA GLY A 91 2.22 28.21 5.62
C GLY A 91 3.40 29.03 5.10
N LEU A 92 3.46 30.33 5.38
CA LEU A 92 4.54 31.25 4.99
C LEU A 92 5.20 31.88 6.22
N SER A 93 4.46 32.69 6.96
CA SER A 93 4.91 33.29 8.23
C SER A 93 4.33 32.58 9.45
N GLN A 94 3.35 31.70 9.24
CA GLN A 94 2.65 30.94 10.26
C GLN A 94 2.62 29.46 9.88
N CYS A 95 2.69 28.58 10.89
CA CYS A 95 2.54 27.15 10.70
C CYS A 95 1.16 26.83 10.11
N LEU A 96 1.13 26.04 9.03
CA LEU A 96 -0.10 25.69 8.33
C LEU A 96 -1.16 25.07 9.26
N LEU A 97 -0.79 24.13 10.13
CA LEU A 97 -1.75 23.41 10.98
C LEU A 97 -2.13 24.19 12.25
N CYS A 98 -1.17 24.75 12.98
CA CYS A 98 -1.45 25.39 14.28
C CYS A 98 -1.53 26.93 14.25
N GLY A 99 -1.21 27.59 13.14
CA GLY A 99 -1.27 29.05 13.01
C GLY A 99 -0.17 29.83 13.76
N GLU A 100 0.72 29.14 14.46
CA GLU A 100 1.80 29.75 15.25
C GLU A 100 2.82 30.48 14.37
N MET A 101 3.30 31.65 14.80
CA MET A 101 4.29 32.44 14.05
C MET A 101 5.65 31.73 13.97
N LEU A 102 6.25 31.74 12.78
CA LEU A 102 7.52 31.10 12.47
C LEU A 102 8.59 32.16 12.17
N GLY A 103 9.84 31.94 12.60
CA GLY A 103 10.97 32.83 12.30
C GLY A 103 11.66 33.42 13.53
N PHE A 104 12.24 34.62 13.41
CA PHE A 104 13.19 35.19 14.38
C PHE A 104 12.67 35.35 15.82
N LEU A 105 11.37 35.58 15.98
CA LEU A 105 10.69 35.68 17.29
C LEU A 105 9.72 34.51 17.53
N GLY A 106 9.75 33.48 16.67
CA GLY A 106 8.79 32.39 16.64
C GLY A 106 9.43 31.02 16.76
N SER A 107 8.60 29.98 16.67
CA SER A 107 9.02 28.59 16.72
C SER A 107 9.91 28.23 15.53
N SER A 108 10.86 27.31 15.72
CA SER A 108 11.68 26.79 14.61
C SER A 108 10.78 26.11 13.56
N SER A 109 11.04 26.40 12.28
CA SER A 109 10.23 25.92 11.17
C SER A 109 10.89 24.81 10.36
N VAL A 110 10.08 23.92 9.82
CA VAL A 110 10.45 22.90 8.84
C VAL A 110 9.72 23.19 7.52
N PHE A 111 10.40 23.01 6.40
CA PHE A 111 9.83 23.19 5.06
C PHE A 111 9.39 21.84 4.47
N CYS A 112 8.10 21.68 4.12
CA CYS A 112 7.67 20.51 3.34
C CYS A 112 8.14 20.68 1.88
N LYS A 113 8.75 19.64 1.32
CA LYS A 113 9.26 19.64 -0.06
C LYS A 113 8.14 19.57 -1.11
N ASP A 114 7.03 18.92 -0.79
CA ASP A 114 5.97 18.65 -1.78
C ASP A 114 4.96 19.83 -1.87
N CYS A 115 4.48 20.35 -0.73
CA CYS A 115 3.56 21.50 -0.70
C CYS A 115 4.26 22.87 -0.60
N ARG A 116 5.59 22.90 -0.39
CA ARG A 116 6.43 24.11 -0.29
C ARG A 116 6.01 25.11 0.78
N LYS A 117 5.34 24.64 1.84
CA LYS A 117 4.90 25.46 2.99
C LYS A 117 5.76 25.20 4.23
N LEU A 118 5.75 26.18 5.15
CA LEU A 118 6.45 26.16 6.43
C LEU A 118 5.56 25.65 7.57
N TRP A 119 6.11 24.77 8.39
CA TRP A 119 5.45 24.03 9.46
C TRP A 119 6.24 24.20 10.76
N SER A 120 5.58 24.29 11.91
CA SER A 120 6.29 24.34 13.21
C SER A 120 6.85 22.96 13.56
N ARG A 121 8.02 22.93 14.20
CA ARG A 121 8.72 21.68 14.58
C ARG A 121 7.97 20.84 15.64
N TRP A 122 6.94 21.40 16.28
CA TRP A 122 5.95 20.68 17.11
C TRP A 122 5.28 19.49 16.40
N LEU A 123 5.29 19.48 15.06
CA LEU A 123 4.82 18.35 14.27
C LEU A 123 5.66 17.09 14.38
N GLU A 124 6.95 17.18 14.76
CA GLU A 124 7.79 15.97 14.92
C GLU A 124 7.17 15.01 15.95
N HIS A 125 6.72 15.53 17.11
CA HIS A 125 6.12 14.70 18.17
C HIS A 125 4.66 14.29 17.90
N PHE A 126 3.89 15.11 17.18
CA PHE A 126 2.53 14.75 16.78
C PHE A 126 2.53 13.65 15.70
N LEU A 127 3.52 13.67 14.79
CA LEU A 127 3.73 12.66 13.76
C LEU A 127 4.35 11.36 14.30
N GLU A 128 5.27 11.44 15.27
CA GLU A 128 5.79 10.28 15.99
C GLU A 128 4.68 9.49 16.69
N SER A 129 3.71 10.18 17.31
CA SER A 129 2.55 9.54 17.96
C SER A 129 1.56 8.89 16.98
N LEU A 130 1.64 9.23 15.69
CA LEU A 130 0.67 8.83 14.67
C LEU A 130 1.10 7.61 13.84
N LEU A 131 2.33 7.11 13.97
CA LEU A 131 2.89 6.02 13.13
C LEU A 131 2.61 6.21 11.63
N ILE A 132 2.59 7.46 11.15
CA ILE A 132 2.54 7.77 9.72
C ILE A 132 3.98 7.71 9.23
N LEU A 133 4.46 6.51 8.91
CA LEU A 133 5.80 6.26 8.36
C LEU A 133 5.92 6.70 6.88
N ASN A 134 5.18 7.74 6.47
CA ASN A 134 5.29 8.35 5.15
C ASN A 134 5.22 9.86 5.31
N ARG A 135 6.38 10.52 5.14
CA ARG A 135 6.50 11.98 4.97
C ARG A 135 5.56 12.51 3.87
N ASP A 136 5.17 11.65 2.93
CA ASP A 136 4.34 12.01 1.77
C ASP A 136 2.88 12.35 2.13
N LEU A 137 2.31 11.78 3.21
CA LEU A 137 0.90 12.05 3.57
C LEU A 137 0.69 13.45 4.16
N ILE A 138 1.74 14.03 4.74
CA ILE A 138 1.73 15.36 5.35
C ILE A 138 1.46 16.43 4.28
N CYS A 139 1.82 16.18 3.03
CA CYS A 139 1.83 17.20 2.00
C CYS A 139 0.62 17.17 1.05
N SER A 140 -0.37 16.30 1.29
CA SER A 140 -1.70 16.34 0.67
C SER A 140 -2.71 17.25 1.39
N LEU A 141 -2.27 17.92 2.47
CA LEU A 141 -3.06 18.85 3.30
C LEU A 141 -3.22 20.23 2.65
#